data_AF-A0A8J6T642-F1
#
_entry.id   AF-A0A8J6T642-F1
#
_cell.length_a   1.000
_cell.length_b   1.000
_cell.length_c   1.000
_cell.angle_alpha   90.00
_cell.angle_beta   90.00
_cell.angle_gamma   90.00
#
_symmetry.space_group_name_H-M   'P 1'
#
loop_
_entity.id
_entity.type
_entity.pdbx_description
1 polymer ?
#
loop_
_entity_poly.entity_id
_entity_poly.type
_entity_poly.pdbx_seq_one_letter_code
_entity_poly.pdbx_strand_id
1 'polypeptide(L)'
;MANFETVEVSTDLLILGGGFSACGVATEAAYWAKKNGLKVTLVDKAALDRSGAVAMGLSAINQYVGIRDGDNTVEDYVRYVRQDLMGVSRED
;
A
#
# COMPACT_ATOMS: atom_id res chain seq x y z
N MET A 1 10.71 -33.73 18.02
CA MET A 1 9.93 -32.67 17.34
C MET A 1 10.59 -31.35 17.66
N ALA A 2 10.68 -30.43 16.70
CA ALA A 2 11.14 -29.08 17.00
C ALA A 2 10.17 -28.43 17.99
N ASN A 3 10.69 -27.71 18.98
CA ASN A 3 9.88 -26.95 19.93
C ASN A 3 9.50 -25.62 19.26
N PHE A 4 8.28 -25.52 18.74
CA PHE A 4 7.77 -24.27 18.17
C PHE A 4 7.11 -23.47 19.29
N GLU A 5 7.78 -22.40 19.71
CA GLU A 5 7.23 -21.46 20.68
C GLU A 5 6.13 -20.61 20.04
N THR A 6 5.01 -20.46 20.75
CA THR A 6 3.98 -19.49 20.39
C THR A 6 4.33 -18.14 21.00
N VAL A 7 4.46 -17.11 20.15
CA VAL A 7 4.64 -15.72 20.59
C VAL A 7 3.39 -14.93 20.25
N GLU A 8 2.75 -14.37 21.27
CA GLU A 8 1.59 -13.48 21.10
C GLU A 8 2.04 -12.03 20.97
N VAL A 9 1.54 -11.34 19.94
CA VAL A 9 1.82 -9.91 19.69
C VAL A 9 0.51 -9.15 19.60
N SER A 10 0.17 -8.39 20.65
CA SER A 10 -1.00 -7.50 20.66
C SER A 10 -0.70 -6.17 19.96
N THR A 11 -1.60 -5.70 19.10
CA THR A 11 -1.50 -4.45 18.34
C THR A 11 -2.90 -3.93 18.00
N ASP A 12 -3.05 -2.63 17.75
CA ASP A 12 -4.34 -2.05 17.37
C ASP A 12 -4.58 -2.16 15.85
N LEU A 13 -3.51 -1.96 15.06
CA LEU A 13 -3.51 -2.17 13.61
C LEU A 13 -2.37 -3.11 13.20
N LEU A 14 -2.72 -4.20 12.51
CA LEU A 14 -1.77 -5.14 11.93
C LEU A 14 -1.73 -4.99 10.40
N ILE A 15 -0.53 -4.80 9.85
CA ILE A 15 -0.27 -4.71 8.42
C ILE A 15 0.46 -5.98 7.98
N LEU A 16 -0.15 -6.73 7.05
CA LEU A 16 0.39 -7.99 6.53
C LEU A 16 1.06 -7.76 5.17
N GLY A 17 2.38 -7.89 5.14
CA GLY A 17 3.23 -7.69 3.97
C GLY A 17 4.04 -6.39 4.04
N GLY A 18 5.23 -6.38 3.43
CA GLY A 18 6.14 -5.22 3.38
C GLY A 18 6.25 -4.54 2.01
N GLY A 19 5.28 -4.75 1.12
CA GLY A 19 5.30 -4.19 -0.23
C GLY A 19 4.91 -2.70 -0.29
N PHE A 20 4.86 -2.16 -1.50
CA PHE A 20 4.62 -0.73 -1.75
C PHE A 20 3.35 -0.18 -1.08
N SER A 21 2.24 -0.92 -1.14
CA SER A 21 0.98 -0.54 -0.49
C SER A 21 1.11 -0.51 1.04
N ALA A 22 1.71 -1.56 1.62
CA ALA A 22 1.88 -1.69 3.06
C ALA A 22 2.81 -0.62 3.64
N CYS A 23 3.89 -0.26 2.94
CA CYS A 23 4.76 0.85 3.35
C CYS A 23 4.01 2.19 3.35
N GLY A 24 3.10 2.42 2.39
CA GLY A 24 2.21 3.57 2.38
C GLY A 24 1.27 3.59 3.59
N VAL A 25 0.62 2.45 3.88
CA VAL A 25 -0.25 2.30 5.06
C VAL A 25 0.55 2.52 6.34
N ALA A 26 1.73 1.92 6.49
CA ALA A 26 2.57 2.07 7.69
C ALA A 26 2.98 3.53 7.92
N THR A 27 3.31 4.26 6.85
CA THR A 27 3.67 5.69 6.91
C THR A 27 2.50 6.53 7.43
N GLU A 28 1.33 6.39 6.83
CA GLU A 28 0.16 7.20 7.18
C GLU A 28 -0.41 6.78 8.55
N ALA A 29 -0.48 5.47 8.80
CA ALA A 29 -0.96 4.94 10.07
C ALA A 29 -0.06 5.37 11.23
N ALA A 30 1.27 5.37 11.07
CA ALA A 30 2.18 5.82 12.13
C ALA A 30 1.93 7.28 12.54
N TYR A 31 1.66 8.16 11.56
CA TYR A 31 1.35 9.56 11.83
C TYR A 31 0.08 9.73 12.68
N TRP A 32 -1.00 9.06 12.32
CA TRP A 32 -2.27 9.15 13.06
C TRP A 32 -2.26 8.37 14.37
N ALA A 33 -1.64 7.19 14.39
CA ALA A 33 -1.53 6.34 15.57
C ALA A 33 -0.78 7.05 16.70
N LYS A 34 0.30 7.77 16.40
CA LYS A 34 1.05 8.56 17.40
C LYS A 34 0.18 9.60 18.10
N LYS A 35 -0.76 10.22 17.38
CA LYS A 35 -1.69 11.23 17.94
C LYS A 35 -2.77 10.60 18.82
N ASN A 36 -3.08 9.33 18.60
CA ASN A 36 -4.18 8.62 19.27
C ASN A 36 -3.68 7.53 20.24
N GLY A 37 -2.37 7.43 20.45
CA GLY A 37 -1.77 6.43 21.36
C GLY A 37 -1.95 4.98 20.88
N LEU A 38 -2.10 4.75 19.57
CA LEU A 38 -2.31 3.42 19.00
C LEU A 38 -1.00 2.75 18.60
N LYS A 39 -0.95 1.42 18.70
CA LYS A 39 0.15 0.57 18.26
C LYS A 39 -0.13 0.02 16.85
N VAL A 40 0.80 0.31 15.94
CA VAL A 40 0.81 -0.24 14.57
C VAL A 40 1.94 -1.25 14.45
N THR A 41 1.62 -2.44 13.94
CA THR A 41 2.60 -3.51 13.68
C THR A 41 2.57 -3.88 12.20
N LEU A 42 3.73 -3.93 11.55
CA LEU A 42 3.90 -4.47 10.20
C LEU A 42 4.68 -5.76 10.29
N VAL A 43 4.23 -6.79 9.57
CA VAL A 43 4.97 -8.05 9.41
C VAL A 43 5.22 -8.30 7.94
N ASP A 44 6.46 -8.66 7.61
CA ASP A 44 6.85 -9.08 6.28
C ASP A 44 7.57 -10.41 6.33
N LYS A 45 7.37 -11.25 5.31
CA LYS A 45 7.99 -12.58 5.23
C LYS A 45 9.43 -12.54 4.70
N ALA A 46 9.82 -11.40 4.12
CA ALA A 46 11.13 -11.17 3.51
C ALA A 46 11.82 -9.97 4.19
N ALA A 47 12.85 -9.41 3.56
CA ALA A 47 13.49 -8.18 4.02
C ALA A 47 12.82 -6.96 3.39
N LEU A 48 12.34 -6.03 4.23
CA LEU A 48 11.54 -4.87 3.82
C LEU A 48 12.22 -4.03 2.72
N ASP A 49 13.55 -3.91 2.77
CA ASP A 49 14.34 -3.11 1.81
C ASP A 49 14.13 -3.53 0.34
N ARG A 50 13.79 -4.80 0.10
CA ARG A 50 13.71 -5.40 -1.24
C ARG A 50 12.57 -6.41 -1.39
N SER A 51 11.58 -6.41 -0.52
CA SER A 51 10.45 -7.33 -0.64
C SER A 51 9.42 -6.88 -1.67
N GLY A 52 8.65 -7.83 -2.20
CA GLY A 52 7.55 -7.57 -3.14
C GLY A 52 7.98 -7.23 -4.58
N ALA A 53 7.04 -6.65 -5.34
CA ALA A 53 7.18 -6.48 -6.79
C ALA A 53 8.27 -5.46 -7.21
N VAL A 54 8.66 -4.56 -6.32
CA VAL A 54 9.62 -3.47 -6.60
C VAL A 54 11.04 -3.86 -6.17
N ALA A 55 11.30 -5.15 -5.89
CA ALA A 55 12.60 -5.64 -5.46
C ALA A 55 13.75 -5.19 -6.39
N MET A 56 13.56 -5.20 -7.71
CA MET A 56 14.58 -4.77 -8.68
C MET A 56 14.51 -3.28 -9.04
N GLY A 57 13.59 -2.53 -8.42
CA GLY A 57 13.17 -1.21 -8.87
C GLY A 57 12.18 -1.29 -10.04
N LEU A 58 11.75 -0.10 -10.50
CA LEU A 58 10.89 0.09 -11.67
C LEU A 58 11.49 1.19 -12.54
N SER A 59 11.26 1.11 -13.85
CA SER A 59 11.78 2.10 -14.80
C SER A 59 10.89 3.34 -14.94
N ALA A 60 9.66 3.28 -14.43
CA ALA A 60 8.67 4.35 -14.53
C ALA A 60 7.69 4.32 -13.34
N ILE A 61 7.01 5.45 -13.14
CA ILE A 61 5.80 5.55 -12.32
C ILE A 61 4.62 5.52 -13.28
N ASN A 62 3.88 4.41 -13.30
CA ASN A 62 2.82 4.21 -14.31
C ASN A 62 1.57 5.06 -14.06
N GLN A 63 1.38 5.56 -12.84
CA GLN A 63 0.22 6.37 -12.49
C GLN A 63 0.67 7.73 -11.95
N TYR A 64 0.59 8.74 -12.82
CA TYR A 64 0.81 10.14 -12.50
C TYR A 64 -0.16 10.99 -13.33
N VAL A 65 -1.11 11.65 -12.66
CA VAL A 65 -2.20 12.36 -13.36
C VAL A 65 -1.75 13.75 -13.87
N GLY A 66 -0.77 14.38 -13.21
CA GLY A 66 -0.28 15.70 -13.62
C GLY A 66 -1.27 16.86 -13.39
N ILE A 67 -2.22 16.70 -12.45
CA ILE A 67 -3.31 17.67 -12.18
C ILE A 67 -2.79 19.09 -11.97
N ARG A 68 -1.70 19.25 -11.21
CA ARG A 68 -1.09 20.55 -10.91
C ARG A 68 -0.65 21.28 -12.19
N ASP A 69 -0.09 20.52 -13.12
CA ASP A 69 0.55 21.04 -14.33
C ASP A 69 -0.46 21.08 -15.50
N GLY A 70 -1.68 20.57 -15.28
CA GLY A 70 -2.79 20.60 -16.23
C GLY A 70 -2.75 19.48 -17.28
N ASP A 71 -1.90 18.46 -17.10
CA ASP A 71 -1.69 17.40 -18.09
C ASP A 71 -2.93 16.54 -18.31
N ASN A 72 -3.64 16.17 -17.23
CA ASN A 72 -4.89 15.40 -17.27
C ASN A 72 -5.79 15.75 -16.08
N THR A 73 -7.07 15.37 -16.17
CA THR A 73 -8.04 15.47 -15.08
C THR A 73 -8.26 14.13 -14.37
N VAL A 74 -8.87 14.16 -13.17
CA VAL A 74 -9.26 12.93 -12.46
C VAL A 74 -10.34 12.19 -13.24
N GLU A 75 -11.27 12.92 -13.83
CA GLU A 75 -12.37 12.40 -14.64
C GLU A 75 -11.86 11.64 -15.87
N ASP A 76 -10.80 12.14 -16.51
CA ASP A 76 -10.15 11.46 -17.64
C ASP A 76 -9.51 10.15 -17.19
N TYR A 77 -8.82 10.14 -16.04
CA TYR A 77 -8.20 8.93 -15.51
C TYR A 77 -9.24 7.86 -15.13
N VAL A 78 -10.34 8.25 -14.48
CA VAL A 78 -11.44 7.33 -14.15
C VAL A 78 -12.05 6.73 -15.42
N ARG A 79 -12.27 7.55 -16.45
CA ARG A 79 -12.78 7.08 -17.74
C ARG A 79 -11.82 6.11 -18.42
N TYR A 80 -10.52 6.41 -18.40
CA TYR A 80 -9.46 5.55 -18.93
C TYR A 80 -9.48 4.18 -18.24
N VAL A 81 -9.45 4.13 -16.90
CA VAL A 81 -9.44 2.86 -16.15
C VAL A 81 -10.71 2.06 -16.40
N ARG A 82 -11.88 2.72 -16.44
CA ARG A 82 -13.14 2.05 -16.77
C ARG A 82 -13.10 1.40 -18.16
N GLN A 83 -12.53 2.08 -19.15
CA GLN A 83 -12.41 1.55 -20.51
C GLN A 83 -11.41 0.39 -20.58
N ASP A 84 -10.28 0.49 -19.89
CA ASP A 84 -9.28 -0.59 -19.78
C ASP A 84 -9.89 -1.85 -19.16
N LEU A 85 -10.76 -1.68 -18.17
CA LEU A 85 -11.55 -2.74 -17.55
C LEU A 85 -12.84 -3.10 -18.31
N MET A 86 -12.95 -2.75 -19.60
CA MET A 86 -14.07 -3.10 -20.48
C MET A 86 -15.45 -2.67 -19.95
N GLY A 87 -15.51 -1.55 -19.24
CA GLY A 87 -16.72 -1.01 -18.63
C GLY A 87 -17.05 -1.58 -17.25
N VAL A 88 -16.20 -2.45 -16.67
CA VAL A 88 -16.39 -3.02 -15.34
C VAL A 88 -15.88 -2.04 -14.28
N SER A 89 -16.79 -1.19 -13.81
CA SER A 89 -16.59 -0.25 -12.71
C SER A 89 -17.78 -0.30 -11.76
N ARG A 90 -17.53 0.02 -10.48
CA ARG A 90 -18.58 0.35 -9.53
C ARG A 90 -19.00 1.80 -9.80
N GLU A 91 -20.29 2.05 -9.98
CA GLU A 91 -20.85 3.38 -10.32
C GLU A 91 -21.62 4.02 -9.15
N ASP A 92 -21.68 3.34 -7.99
CA ASP A 92 -22.35 3.76 -6.75
C ASP A 92 -21.38 4.36 -5.72
#